data_AF-A0A4R2CRN9-F1
#
_entry.id   AF-A0A4R2CRN9-F1
#
_cell.length_a   1.000
_cell.length_b   1.000
_cell.length_c   1.000
_cell.angle_alpha   90.00
_cell.angle_beta   90.00
_cell.angle_gamma   90.00
#
_symmetry.space_group_name_H-M   'P 1'
#
loop_
_entity.id
_entity.type
_entity.pdbx_description
1 polymer ?
#
loop_
_entity_poly.entity_id
_entity_poly.type
_entity_poly.pdbx_seq_one_letter_code
_entity_poly.pdbx_strand_id
1 'polypeptide(L)' 'MFDTLGTATSPLFQPDPPQELADRMHAAWVSFVTTGSPGWSQYDATARPVMTFGHPESRVLENPRAGELALWG' A
#
# COMPACT_ATOMS: atom_id res chain seq x y z
N MET A 1 11.91 6.80 1.61
CA MET A 1 12.16 5.73 2.59
C MET A 1 10.92 5.65 3.47
N PHE A 2 10.35 4.46 3.73
CA PHE A 2 9.05 4.35 4.42
C PHE A 2 9.15 4.50 5.94
N ASP A 3 10.32 4.23 6.52
CA ASP A 3 10.54 4.20 7.98
C ASP A 3 11.07 5.53 8.54
N THR A 4 10.63 6.64 7.95
CA THR A 4 11.02 7.98 8.41
C THR A 4 9.83 8.78 8.88
N LEU A 5 8.62 8.23 8.97
CA LEU A 5 7.43 9.02 9.32
C LEU A 5 7.49 9.56 10.76
N GLY A 6 8.09 8.82 11.70
CA GLY A 6 8.36 9.31 13.06
C GLY A 6 9.57 10.26 13.22
N THR A 7 10.38 10.46 12.17
CA THR A 7 11.62 11.28 12.20
C THR A 7 11.68 12.36 11.13
N ALA A 8 10.82 12.31 10.12
CA ALA A 8 10.79 13.24 9.00
C ALA A 8 9.88 14.41 9.35
N THR A 9 10.48 15.51 9.77
CA THR A 9 9.79 16.81 9.85
C THR A 9 9.72 17.41 8.44
N SER A 10 8.74 17.00 7.65
CA SER A 10 8.38 17.67 6.39
C SER A 10 7.05 18.40 6.56
N PRO A 11 6.91 19.64 6.06
CA PRO A 11 5.64 20.36 6.08
C PRO A 11 4.51 19.68 5.27
N LEU A 12 4.83 18.62 4.53
CA LEU A 12 3.85 17.76 3.84
C LEU A 12 3.26 16.65 4.71
N PHE A 13 3.85 16.36 5.88
CA PHE A 13 3.27 15.42 6.82
C PHE A 13 2.33 16.18 7.77
N GLN A 14 1.10 15.70 7.88
CA GLN A 14 0.20 16.13 8.95
C GLN A 14 0.89 15.85 10.31
N PRO A 15 0.71 16.67 11.37
CA PRO A 15 1.55 16.66 12.59
C PRO A 15 1.64 15.35 13.40
N ASP A 16 1.07 14.25 12.93
CA ASP A 16 1.23 12.90 13.50
C ASP A 16 0.91 11.86 12.42
N PRO A 17 1.82 11.58 11.47
CA PRO A 17 1.58 10.56 10.46
C PRO A 17 1.56 9.17 11.14
N PRO A 18 0.55 8.32 10.87
CA PRO A 18 0.42 7.05 11.57
C PRO A 18 1.60 6.13 11.25
N GLN A 19 2.51 5.95 12.22
CA GLN A 19 3.69 5.08 12.06
C GLN A 19 3.29 3.64 11.74
N GLU A 20 2.16 3.17 12.26
CA GLU A 20 1.62 1.83 11.96
C GLU A 20 1.39 1.59 10.46
N LEU A 21 1.13 2.65 9.68
CA LEU A 21 1.00 2.56 8.24
C LEU A 21 2.36 2.28 7.58
N ALA A 22 3.40 3.00 8.02
CA ALA A 22 4.77 2.77 7.57
C ALA A 22 5.23 1.35 7.92
N ASP A 23 4.97 0.90 9.14
CA ASP A 23 5.34 -0.44 9.59
C ASP A 23 4.68 -1.53 8.74
N ARG A 24 3.38 -1.38 8.44
CA ARG A 24 2.64 -2.30 7.56
C ARG A 24 3.18 -2.31 6.14
N MET A 25 3.47 -1.15 5.57
CA MET A 25 4.09 -1.06 4.24
C MET A 25 5.47 -1.72 4.24
N HIS A 26 6.31 -1.40 5.23
CA HIS A 26 7.67 -1.92 5.34
C HIS A 26 7.68 -3.46 5.49
N ALA A 27 6.83 -4.01 6.35
CA ALA A 27 6.70 -5.45 6.54
C ALA A 27 6.32 -6.18 5.24
N ALA A 28 5.38 -5.64 4.46
CA ALA A 28 5.00 -6.20 3.16
C ALA A 28 6.18 -6.21 2.17
N TRP A 29 6.95 -5.12 2.12
CA TRP A 29 8.16 -5.03 1.30
C TRP A 29 9.22 -6.06 1.72
N VAL A 30 9.47 -6.21 3.02
CA VAL A 30 10.42 -7.20 3.54
C VAL A 30 9.95 -8.62 3.23
N SER A 31 8.67 -8.94 3.41
CA SER A 31 8.10 -10.25 3.08
C SER A 31 8.27 -10.57 1.60
N PHE A 32 8.04 -9.60 0.71
CA PHE A 32 8.23 -9.79 -0.72
C PHE A 32 9.69 -10.08 -1.07
N VAL A 33 10.64 -9.33 -0.53
CA VAL A 33 12.07 -9.54 -0.82
C VAL A 33 12.57 -10.88 -0.28
N THR A 34 12.05 -11.32 0.86
CA THR A 34 12.50 -12.57 1.51
C THR A 34 11.82 -13.83 0.97
N THR A 35 10.53 -13.77 0.65
CA THR A 35 9.71 -14.95 0.28
C THR A 35 9.18 -14.91 -1.14
N GLY A 36 9.28 -13.78 -1.84
CA GLY A 36 8.61 -13.54 -3.12
C GLY A 36 7.13 -13.21 -3.00
N SER A 37 6.55 -13.19 -1.79
CA SER A 37 5.15 -12.88 -1.55
C SER A 37 4.97 -11.81 -0.47
N PRO A 38 4.21 -10.72 -0.74
CA PRO A 38 3.95 -9.68 0.24
C PRO A 38 2.76 -10.02 1.16
N GLY A 39 2.11 -11.18 0.99
CA GLY A 39 0.98 -11.63 1.82
C GLY A 39 -0.42 -11.44 1.20
N TRP A 40 -0.52 -11.02 -0.06
CA TRP A 40 -1.77 -11.01 -0.83
C TRP A 40 -1.59 -11.61 -2.22
N SER A 41 -2.71 -11.90 -2.89
CA SER A 41 -2.73 -12.51 -4.22
C SER A 41 -1.95 -11.68 -5.25
N GLN A 42 -1.24 -12.37 -6.13
CA GLN A 42 -0.57 -11.74 -7.26
C GLN A 42 -1.58 -11.00 -8.15
N TYR A 43 -1.13 -9.91 -8.77
CA TYR A 43 -1.93 -9.20 -9.75
C TYR A 43 -2.23 -10.08 -10.97
N ASP A 44 -3.51 -10.18 -11.32
CA ASP A 44 -3.99 -10.75 -12.58
C ASP A 44 -4.92 -9.77 -13.29
N ALA A 45 -5.04 -9.87 -14.61
CA ALA A 45 -5.80 -8.93 -15.41
C ALA A 45 -7.34 -9.07 -15.26
N THR A 46 -7.81 -10.14 -14.62
CA THR A 46 -9.23 -10.42 -14.41
C THR A 46 -9.72 -9.79 -13.11
N ALA A 47 -9.13 -10.15 -11.97
CA ALA A 47 -9.51 -9.63 -10.66
C ALA A 47 -8.82 -8.31 -10.31
N ARG A 48 -7.63 -8.06 -10.89
CA ARG A 48 -6.80 -6.85 -10.67
C ARG A 48 -6.73 -6.47 -9.18
N PRO A 49 -6.29 -7.38 -8.29
CA PRO A 49 -6.25 -7.12 -6.86
C PRO A 49 -5.20 -6.04 -6.56
N VAL A 50 -5.57 -5.05 -5.75
CA VAL A 50 -4.69 -3.94 -5.33
C VAL A 50 -4.71 -3.83 -3.80
N MET A 51 -3.55 -4.05 -3.17
CA MET A 51 -3.36 -3.71 -1.76
C MET A 51 -3.41 -2.19 -1.60
N THR A 52 -4.42 -1.72 -0.86
CA THR A 52 -4.61 -0.30 -0.52
C THR A 52 -4.19 -0.11 0.93
N PHE A 53 -3.04 0.53 1.11
CA PHE A 53 -2.53 0.90 2.43
C PHE A 53 -3.26 2.14 2.94
N GLY A 54 -3.77 2.06 4.16
CA GLY A 54 -4.54 3.12 4.80
C GLY A 54 -4.51 3.01 6.32
N HIS A 55 -5.04 4.02 6.98
CA HIS A 55 -5.25 4.04 8.42
C HIS A 55 -6.74 4.31 8.71
N PRO A 56 -7.39 3.56 9.62
CA PRO A 56 -6.80 2.57 10.53
C PRO A 56 -6.44 1.25 9.86
N GLU A 57 -7.06 0.89 8.73
CA GLU A 57 -6.91 -0.43 8.12
C GLU A 57 -6.32 -0.39 6.70
N SER A 58 -5.68 -1.49 6.32
CA SER A 58 -5.23 -1.75 4.94
C SER A 58 -5.98 -2.96 4.41
N ARG A 59 -6.35 -2.92 3.12
CA ARG A 59 -7.18 -3.97 2.52
C ARG A 59 -6.85 -4.16 1.04
N VAL A 60 -7.05 -5.38 0.57
CA VAL A 60 -7.02 -5.68 -0.87
C VAL A 60 -8.37 -5.29 -1.46
N LEU A 61 -8.34 -4.48 -2.51
CA LEU A 61 -9.51 -4.13 -3.31
C LEU A 61 -9.40 -4.78 -4.67
N GLU A 62 -10.51 -5.39 -5.13
CA GLU A 62 -10.60 -5.93 -6.48
C GLU A 62 -10.94 -4.80 -7.46
N ASN A 63 -10.10 -4.65 -8.48
CA ASN A 63 -10.26 -3.70 -9.57
C ASN A 63 -10.80 -2.30 -9.17
N PRO A 64 -10.20 -1.60 -8.18
CA PRO A 64 -10.76 -0.37 -7.62
C PRO A 64 -10.81 0.80 -8.62
N ARG A 65 -10.09 0.71 -9.74
CA ARG A 65 -10.02 1.74 -10.79
C ARG A 65 -10.68 1.32 -12.10
N ALA A 66 -11.59 0.35 -12.08
CA ALA A 66 -12.28 -0.14 -13.27
C ALA A 66 -12.90 0.97 -14.13
N GLY A 67 -13.59 1.92 -13.48
CA GLY A 67 -14.26 3.03 -14.16
C GLY A 67 -13.28 4.01 -14.82
N GLU A 68 -12.14 4.27 -14.19
CA GLU A 68 -11.07 5.08 -14.77
C GLU A 68 -10.44 4.35 -15.96
N LEU A 69 -10.06 3.08 -15.80
CA LEU A 69 -9.48 2.27 -16.88
C LEU A 69 -10.39 2.16 -18.10
N ALA A 70 -11.72 2.13 -17.91
CA ALA A 70 -12.69 2.07 -19.00
C ALA A 70 -12.74 3.37 -19.85
N LEU A 71 -12.33 4.51 -19.30
CA LEU A 71 -12.33 5.80 -20.01
C LEU A 71 -11.06 6.03 -20.84
N TRP A 72 -9.97 5.32 -20.52
CA TRP A 72 -8.65 5.48 -21.14
C TRP A 72 -8.15 4.20 -21.83
N GLY A 73 -8.98 3.16 -21.89
CA GLY A 73 -8.67 1.86 -22.49
C GLY A 73 -8.73 1.84 -24.00
#